data_AF-A0A6A4BCZ3-F1
#
_entry.id   AF-A0A6A4BCZ3-F1
#
_cell.length_a   1.000
_cell.length_b   1.000
_cell.length_c   1.000
_cell.angle_alpha   90.00
_cell.angle_beta   90.00
_cell.angle_gamma   90.00
#
_symmetry.space_group_name_H-M   'P 1'
#
loop_
_entity.id
_entity.type
_entity.pdbx_description
1 polymer ?
#
loop_
_entity_poly.entity_id
_entity_poly.type
_entity_poly.pdbx_seq_one_letter_code
_entity_poly.pdbx_strand_id
1 'polypeptide(L)'
;MDFMYSAGVRICVREGLVKLPDEETILLNRGGAIRKAQGLDLAVTPDYTTRLLPGRSVVTQIRYAQMDPHKDVVWAGRGDRWVTKLIFASRSYPVAVKVVNISDKNLTISFQTPIARIVERDSFPMAGRFVRPGSRKYLE
;
A
#
# COMPACT_ATOMS: atom_id res chain seq x y z
N MET A 1 14.74 -12.37 -5.56
CA MET A 1 14.60 -11.04 -4.92
C MET A 1 13.21 -10.99 -4.32
N ASP A 2 13.08 -11.20 -3.00
CA ASP A 2 11.81 -11.13 -2.28
C ASP A 2 11.51 -9.69 -1.89
N PHE A 3 11.25 -8.90 -2.92
CA PHE A 3 10.96 -7.49 -2.78
C PHE A 3 9.48 -7.32 -2.44
N MET A 4 9.19 -6.95 -1.20
CA MET A 4 7.85 -6.75 -0.62
C MET A 4 7.03 -8.03 -0.34
N TYR A 5 7.58 -9.01 0.37
CA TYR A 5 6.75 -9.99 1.08
C TYR A 5 6.56 -9.55 2.54
N SER A 6 5.52 -8.76 2.80
CA SER A 6 5.15 -8.34 4.15
C SER A 6 4.59 -9.53 4.94
N ALA A 7 5.34 -10.05 5.90
CA ALA A 7 4.86 -11.07 6.82
C ALA A 7 4.01 -10.44 7.94
N GLY A 8 2.89 -9.79 7.59
CA GLY A 8 1.96 -9.17 8.54
C GLY A 8 2.61 -8.23 9.55
N VAL A 9 1.92 -7.95 10.65
CA VAL A 9 2.49 -7.26 11.82
C VAL A 9 3.14 -8.29 12.74
N ARG A 10 4.40 -8.05 13.13
CA ARG A 10 5.13 -8.89 14.09
C ARG A 10 5.37 -8.13 15.39
N ILE A 11 4.92 -8.68 16.50
CA ILE A 11 5.04 -8.06 17.83
C ILE A 11 6.19 -8.74 18.59
N CYS A 12 7.19 -7.97 19.00
CA CYS A 12 8.26 -8.41 19.90
C CYS A 12 7.98 -7.87 21.31
N VAL A 13 7.33 -8.69 22.13
CA VAL A 13 6.93 -8.30 23.50
C VAL A 13 8.15 -8.07 24.40
N ARG A 14 9.23 -8.85 24.23
CA ARG A 14 10.46 -8.72 25.01
C ARG A 14 11.17 -7.38 24.77
N GLU A 15 11.19 -6.93 23.53
CA GLU A 15 11.90 -5.70 23.13
C GLU A 15 10.99 -4.48 23.15
N GLY A 16 9.68 -4.67 23.35
CA GLY A 16 8.72 -3.59 23.26
C GLY A 16 8.63 -3.01 21.84
N LEU A 17 8.69 -3.85 20.80
CA LEU A 17 8.72 -3.41 19.40
C LEU A 17 7.60 -4.03 18.56
N VAL A 18 7.09 -3.28 17.59
CA VAL A 18 6.19 -3.75 16.53
C VAL A 18 6.88 -3.57 15.20
N LYS A 19 7.03 -4.65 14.43
CA LYS A 19 7.43 -4.57 13.02
C LYS A 19 6.18 -4.54 12.15
N LEU A 20 6.06 -3.47 11.37
CA LEU A 20 4.98 -3.25 10.42
C LEU A 20 5.17 -4.07 9.14
N PRO A 21 4.12 -4.18 8.29
CA PRO A 21 4.18 -4.90 7.02
C PRO A 21 5.31 -4.42 6.08
N ASP A 22 5.70 -3.15 6.17
CA ASP A 22 6.81 -2.55 5.43
C ASP A 22 8.17 -2.61 6.16
N GLU A 23 8.30 -3.52 7.14
CA GLU A 23 9.49 -3.73 7.97
C GLU A 23 9.92 -2.54 8.85
N GLU A 24 9.16 -1.44 8.89
CA GLU A 24 9.40 -0.38 9.86
C GLU A 24 9.12 -0.87 11.28
N THR A 25 9.94 -0.44 12.23
CA THR A 25 9.84 -0.84 13.63
C THR A 25 9.34 0.33 14.48
N ILE A 26 8.26 0.13 15.22
CA ILE A 26 7.65 1.10 16.14
C ILE A 26 7.85 0.62 17.58
N LEU A 27 8.13 1.55 18.50
CA LEU A 27 8.20 1.27 19.95
C LEU A 27 6.80 1.13 20.55
N LEU A 28 6.59 0.09 21.37
CA LEU A 28 5.34 -0.23 22.05
C LEU A 28 5.00 0.70 23.24
N ASN A 29 5.71 1.83 23.43
CA ASN A 29 5.61 2.57 24.69
C ASN A 29 5.55 4.11 24.52
N ARG A 30 4.33 4.67 24.51
CA ARG A 30 3.84 5.82 25.33
C ARG A 30 2.37 6.16 24.97
N GLY A 31 1.40 5.47 25.57
CA GLY A 31 -0.02 5.91 25.60
C GLY A 31 -0.84 5.93 24.30
N GLY A 32 -0.22 5.82 23.13
CA GLY A 32 -0.92 5.66 21.85
C GLY A 32 -1.18 4.18 21.58
N ALA A 33 -2.41 3.72 21.77
CA ALA A 33 -2.79 2.38 21.34
C ALA A 33 -2.60 2.29 19.82
N ILE A 34 -1.70 1.42 19.33
CA ILE A 34 -1.83 0.87 17.98
C ILE A 34 -3.09 0.03 18.06
N ARG A 35 -4.23 0.68 17.78
CA ARG A 35 -5.49 -0.02 17.82
C ARG A 35 -5.42 -1.02 16.68
N LYS A 36 -5.68 -2.28 16.99
CA LYS A 36 -6.24 -3.24 16.03
C LYS A 36 -7.65 -2.74 15.67
N ALA A 37 -7.76 -1.50 15.22
CA ALA A 37 -9.01 -0.95 14.78
C ALA A 37 -9.31 -1.65 13.46
N GLN A 38 -10.53 -2.14 13.32
CA GLN A 38 -11.17 -2.20 12.01
C GLN A 38 -11.36 -0.75 11.53
N GLY A 39 -10.27 0.00 11.40
CA GLY A 39 -10.28 1.32 10.79
C GLY A 39 -10.78 1.18 9.37
N LEU A 40 -11.32 2.26 8.82
CA LEU A 40 -11.77 2.27 7.44
C LEU A 40 -10.60 1.86 6.54
N ASP A 41 -10.81 0.79 5.77
CA ASP A 41 -9.83 0.21 4.86
C ASP A 41 -10.45 0.12 3.46
N LEU A 42 -10.16 1.15 2.65
CA LEU A 42 -10.72 1.32 1.31
C LEU A 42 -9.74 0.82 0.25
N ALA A 43 -10.16 -0.17 -0.54
CA ALA A 43 -9.38 -0.66 -1.67
C ALA A 43 -9.41 0.35 -2.83
N VAL A 44 -8.25 0.66 -3.38
CA VAL A 44 -8.13 1.32 -4.69
C VAL A 44 -7.93 0.21 -5.72
N THR A 45 -8.88 0.07 -6.64
CA THR A 45 -8.82 -0.92 -7.72
C THR A 45 -8.89 -0.25 -9.08
N PRO A 46 -8.35 -0.86 -10.15
CA PRO A 46 -8.46 -0.31 -11.50
C PRO A 46 -9.91 -0.12 -11.93
N ASP A 47 -10.17 0.91 -12.74
CA ASP A 47 -11.51 1.19 -13.27
C ASP A 47 -12.05 0.06 -14.17
N TYR A 48 -11.16 -0.72 -14.80
CA TYR A 48 -11.49 -1.85 -15.65
C TYR A 48 -10.34 -2.88 -15.68
N THR A 49 -10.68 -4.14 -16.00
CA THR A 49 -9.66 -5.18 -16.23
C THR A 49 -8.88 -4.84 -17.48
N THR A 50 -7.55 -4.79 -17.37
CA THR A 50 -6.68 -4.39 -18.48
C THR A 50 -5.48 -5.31 -18.65
N ARG A 51 -5.03 -5.45 -19.91
CA ARG A 51 -3.84 -6.21 -20.27
C ARG A 51 -2.66 -5.24 -20.43
N LEU A 52 -1.65 -5.41 -19.58
CA LEU A 52 -0.39 -4.68 -19.61
C LEU A 52 0.68 -5.52 -20.31
N LEU A 53 1.23 -5.00 -21.41
CA LEU A 53 2.45 -5.54 -22.00
C LEU A 53 3.66 -5.31 -21.08
N PRO A 54 4.77 -6.04 -21.25
CA PRO A 54 6.02 -5.77 -20.53
C PRO A 54 6.40 -4.28 -20.55
N GLY A 55 6.74 -3.72 -19.39
CA GLY A 55 7.11 -2.31 -19.22
C GLY A 55 5.96 -1.30 -19.39
N ARG A 56 4.75 -1.73 -19.78
CA ARG A 56 3.58 -0.84 -19.88
C ARG A 56 2.93 -0.62 -18.52
N SER A 57 2.16 0.48 -18.45
CA SER A 57 1.52 0.92 -17.23
C SER A 57 0.11 1.44 -17.46
N VAL A 58 -0.73 1.34 -16.43
CA VAL A 58 -2.03 1.99 -16.34
C VAL A 58 -2.04 2.94 -15.15
N VAL A 59 -2.82 4.01 -15.22
CA VAL A 59 -3.03 4.95 -14.13
C VAL A 59 -4.48 4.89 -13.69
N THR A 60 -4.71 4.78 -12.39
CA THR A 60 -6.03 4.74 -11.77
C THR A 60 -6.16 5.89 -10.80
N GLN A 61 -7.25 6.65 -10.89
CA GLN A 61 -7.51 7.76 -9.97
C GLN A 61 -7.90 7.24 -8.59
N ILE A 62 -7.37 7.86 -7.54
CA ILE A 62 -7.74 7.51 -6.16
C ILE A 62 -9.04 8.24 -5.82
N ARG A 63 -10.05 7.47 -5.40
CA ARG A 63 -11.29 7.98 -4.87
C ARG A 63 -11.30 7.77 -3.36
N TYR A 64 -11.17 8.85 -2.60
CA TYR A 64 -11.10 8.78 -1.13
C TYR A 64 -12.46 8.48 -0.48
N ALA A 65 -13.58 8.70 -1.18
CA ALA A 65 -14.93 8.52 -0.62
C ALA A 65 -15.07 9.26 0.72
N GLN A 66 -15.32 8.56 1.83
CA GLN A 66 -15.41 9.12 3.18
C GLN A 66 -14.06 9.33 3.90
N MET A 67 -12.95 8.89 3.29
CA MET A 67 -11.59 9.03 3.85
C MET A 67 -11.09 10.47 3.70
N ASP A 68 -10.30 10.95 4.67
CA ASP A 68 -9.67 12.27 4.63
C ASP A 68 -8.28 12.17 3.98
N PRO A 69 -8.07 12.74 2.77
CA PRO A 69 -6.80 12.63 2.05
C PRO A 69 -5.61 13.28 2.76
N HIS A 70 -5.84 14.14 3.76
CA HIS A 70 -4.80 14.78 4.55
C HIS A 70 -4.50 14.05 5.87
N LYS A 71 -5.37 13.12 6.29
CA LYS A 71 -5.18 12.34 7.51
C LYS A 71 -4.83 10.89 7.24
N ASP A 72 -5.54 10.28 6.32
CA ASP A 72 -5.47 8.86 6.03
C ASP A 72 -4.30 8.54 5.10
N VAL A 73 -3.80 7.32 5.23
CA VAL A 73 -2.55 6.89 4.61
C VAL A 73 -2.85 5.97 3.44
N VAL A 74 -2.32 6.32 2.27
CA VAL A 74 -2.36 5.45 1.09
C VAL A 74 -1.18 4.48 1.16
N TRP A 75 -1.47 3.19 1.26
CA TRP A 75 -0.51 2.10 1.17
C TRP A 75 -0.42 1.60 -0.28
N ALA A 76 0.77 1.59 -0.84
CA ALA A 76 1.04 1.17 -2.21
C ALA A 76 1.07 -0.36 -2.31
N GLY A 77 0.32 -0.93 -3.25
CA GLY A 77 0.27 -2.38 -3.48
C GLY A 77 1.37 -2.86 -4.42
N ARG A 78 1.71 -4.15 -4.29
CA ARG A 78 2.58 -4.87 -5.22
C ARG A 78 1.98 -6.24 -5.56
N GLY A 79 2.10 -6.65 -6.81
CA GLY A 79 1.90 -8.03 -7.21
C GLY A 79 3.19 -8.70 -7.67
N ASP A 80 3.13 -10.00 -7.94
CA ASP A 80 4.33 -10.78 -8.29
C ASP A 80 4.97 -10.32 -9.62
N ARG A 81 4.19 -9.65 -10.48
CA ARG A 81 4.60 -9.16 -11.81
C ARG A 81 4.35 -7.67 -12.03
N TRP A 82 3.93 -6.94 -10.99
CA TRP A 82 3.66 -5.50 -11.09
C TRP A 82 3.99 -4.74 -9.82
N VAL A 83 4.36 -3.48 -10.00
CA VAL A 83 4.63 -2.52 -8.91
C VAL A 83 3.75 -1.29 -9.08
N THR A 84 3.58 -0.53 -8.01
CA THR A 84 2.86 0.75 -8.06
C THR A 84 3.73 1.94 -7.73
N LYS A 85 3.43 3.06 -8.39
CA LYS A 85 3.96 4.38 -8.10
C LYS A 85 2.80 5.30 -7.78
N LEU A 86 2.83 5.95 -6.62
CA LEU A 86 1.83 6.95 -6.29
C LEU A 86 2.13 8.26 -7.02
N ILE A 87 1.08 8.91 -7.51
CA ILE A 87 1.11 10.22 -8.15
C ILE A 87 0.48 11.20 -7.18
N PHE A 88 1.20 12.26 -6.83
CA PHE A 88 0.77 13.27 -5.87
C PHE A 88 0.32 14.54 -6.60
N ALA A 89 -0.80 15.13 -6.19
CA ALA A 89 -1.11 16.51 -6.55
C ALA A 89 -0.28 17.44 -5.66
N SER A 90 0.20 18.56 -6.22
CA SER A 90 0.90 19.69 -5.57
C SER A 90 1.43 19.44 -4.14
N ARG A 91 2.19 18.35 -3.97
CA ARG A 91 2.82 17.85 -2.73
C ARG A 91 1.94 17.60 -1.49
N SER A 92 0.61 17.53 -1.60
CA SER A 92 -0.25 17.37 -0.41
C SER A 92 -0.69 15.93 -0.17
N TYR A 93 -1.21 15.22 -1.18
CA TYR A 93 -1.69 13.83 -1.04
C TYR A 93 -1.69 13.08 -2.38
N PRO A 94 -1.66 11.73 -2.37
CA PRO A 94 -1.77 10.92 -3.58
C PRO A 94 -3.12 11.11 -4.28
N VAL A 95 -3.12 11.39 -5.58
CA VAL A 95 -4.35 11.53 -6.40
C VAL A 95 -4.55 10.37 -7.38
N ALA A 96 -3.49 9.64 -7.70
CA ALA A 96 -3.58 8.49 -8.58
C ALA A 96 -2.50 7.45 -8.26
N VAL A 97 -2.76 6.22 -8.71
CA VAL A 97 -1.82 5.10 -8.63
C VAL A 97 -1.46 4.69 -10.04
N LYS A 98 -0.17 4.69 -10.37
CA LYS A 98 0.37 4.11 -11.59
C LYS A 98 0.79 2.68 -11.32
N VAL A 99 0.23 1.73 -12.04
CA VAL A 99 0.61 0.31 -11.98
C VAL A 99 1.50 -0.01 -13.17
N VAL A 100 2.65 -0.64 -12.95
CA VAL A 100 3.63 -0.96 -14.00
C VAL A 100 3.88 -2.47 -14.04
N ASN A 101 3.78 -3.07 -15.22
CA ASN A 101 4.20 -4.45 -15.43
C ASN A 101 5.73 -4.53 -15.50
N ILE A 102 6.32 -5.25 -14.55
CA ILE A 102 7.78 -5.43 -14.42
C ILE A 102 8.25 -6.80 -14.93
N SER A 103 7.34 -7.62 -15.46
CA SER A 103 7.69 -8.91 -16.06
C SER A 103 7.93 -8.81 -17.56
N ASP A 104 8.60 -9.83 -18.11
CA ASP A 104 8.78 -10.07 -19.54
C ASP A 104 7.53 -10.65 -20.23
N LYS A 105 6.46 -10.91 -19.46
CA LYS A 105 5.20 -11.49 -19.93
C LYS A 105 4.07 -10.48 -19.88
N ASN A 106 3.06 -10.73 -20.71
CA ASN A 106 1.80 -9.99 -20.62
C ASN A 106 1.12 -10.27 -19.27
N LEU A 107 0.62 -9.21 -18.65
CA LEU A 107 -0.05 -9.23 -17.37
C LEU A 107 -1.49 -8.76 -17.54
N THR A 108 -2.45 -9.52 -17.04
CA THR A 108 -3.83 -9.04 -16.86
C THR A 108 -3.99 -8.57 -15.43
N ILE A 109 -4.38 -7.31 -15.25
CA ILE A 109 -4.77 -6.77 -13.94
C ILE A 109 -6.29 -6.67 -13.92
N SER A 110 -6.93 -7.36 -12.96
CA SER A 110 -8.38 -7.32 -12.78
C SER A 110 -8.82 -6.01 -12.14
N PHE A 111 -10.01 -5.52 -12.49
CA PHE A 111 -10.67 -4.40 -11.79
C PHE A 111 -10.97 -4.71 -10.31
N GLN A 112 -10.85 -5.97 -9.89
CA GLN A 112 -11.02 -6.40 -8.50
C GLN A 112 -9.68 -6.45 -7.73
N THR A 113 -8.54 -6.32 -8.43
CA THR A 113 -7.22 -6.37 -7.78
C THR A 113 -6.98 -5.06 -7.03
N PRO A 114 -6.78 -5.09 -5.70
CA PRO A 114 -6.40 -3.89 -4.96
C PRO A 114 -4.96 -3.51 -5.31
N ILE A 115 -4.79 -2.34 -5.92
CA ILE A 115 -3.49 -1.79 -6.33
C ILE A 115 -2.93 -0.80 -5.30
N ALA A 116 -3.79 -0.27 -4.43
CA ALA A 116 -3.42 0.44 -3.22
C ALA A 116 -4.55 0.28 -2.20
N ARG A 117 -4.31 0.68 -0.94
CA ARG A 117 -5.33 0.75 0.10
C ARG A 117 -5.23 2.08 0.82
N ILE A 118 -6.35 2.72 1.09
CA ILE A 118 -6.42 3.91 1.94
C ILE A 118 -6.83 3.41 3.32
N VAL A 119 -5.99 3.67 4.31
CA VAL A 119 -6.16 3.18 5.66
C VAL A 119 -6.12 4.37 6.62
N GLU A 120 -6.96 4.34 7.64
CA GLU A 120 -6.95 5.34 8.70
C GLU A 120 -5.54 5.55 9.28
N ARG A 121 -5.26 6.79 9.70
CA ARG A 121 -4.00 7.12 10.38
C ARG A 121 -3.75 6.17 11.57
N ASP A 122 -2.48 5.82 11.78
CA ASP A 122 -2.03 4.90 12.85
C ASP A 122 -2.56 3.45 12.74
N SER A 123 -3.16 3.10 11.60
CA SER A 123 -3.59 1.73 11.25
C SER A 123 -2.79 1.17 10.07
N PHE A 124 -2.95 -0.13 9.80
CA PHE A 124 -2.27 -0.84 8.72
C PHE A 124 -3.24 -1.76 7.97
N PRO A 125 -3.02 -2.03 6.67
CA PRO A 125 -3.89 -2.89 5.88
C PRO A 125 -3.83 -4.33 6.41
N MET A 126 -5.00 -4.98 6.52
CA MET A 126 -5.06 -6.39 6.92
C MET A 126 -4.54 -7.33 5.84
N ALA A 127 -4.68 -6.93 4.58
CA ALA A 127 -4.10 -7.65 3.45
C ALA A 127 -2.59 -7.41 3.38
N GLY A 128 -1.81 -8.44 3.06
CA GLY A 128 -0.38 -8.31 2.79
C GLY A 128 -0.10 -7.68 1.42
N ARG A 129 1.20 -7.43 1.13
CA ARG A 129 1.72 -6.86 -0.13
C ARG A 129 1.46 -5.35 -0.31
N PHE A 130 1.31 -4.65 0.80
CA PHE A 130 1.14 -3.19 0.84
C PHE A 130 2.25 -2.55 1.67
N VAL A 131 2.77 -1.42 1.20
CA VAL A 131 3.85 -0.68 1.88
C VAL A 131 3.55 0.82 1.90
N ARG A 132 4.01 1.53 2.94
CA ARG A 132 3.86 2.99 2.99
C ARG A 132 4.79 3.68 1.99
N PRO A 133 4.31 4.70 1.27
CA PRO A 133 5.15 5.57 0.46
C PRO A 133 6.23 6.22 1.33
N GLY A 134 7.46 6.21 0.85
CA GLY A 134 8.61 6.77 1.59
C GLY A 134 9.25 5.83 2.61
N SER A 135 8.65 4.67 2.89
CA SER A 135 9.34 3.61 3.64
C SER A 135 10.52 3.07 2.84
N ARG A 136 11.53 2.49 3.52
CA ARG A 136 12.68 1.87 2.85
C ARG A 136 12.24 0.80 1.84
N LYS A 137 11.22 0.02 2.17
CA LYS A 137 10.65 -1.01 1.29
C LYS A 137 9.94 -0.49 0.05
N TYR A 138 9.52 0.77 0.06
CA TYR A 138 8.94 1.42 -1.10
C TYR A 138 10.00 1.96 -2.07
N LEU A 139 11.17 2.32 -1.55
CA LEU A 139 12.30 2.88 -2.30
C LEU A 139 13.24 1.82 -2.88
N GLU A 140 13.25 0.66 -2.24
CA GLU A 140 13.67 -0.60 -2.83
C GLU A 140 12.96 -0.74 -4.19
#